data_AF-A0A0C3EF48-F1
#
_entry.id   AF-A0A0C3EF48-F1
#
_cell.length_a   1.000
_cell.length_b   1.000
_cell.length_c   1.000
_cell.angle_alpha   90.00
_cell.angle_beta   90.00
_cell.angle_gamma   90.00
#
_symmetry.space_group_name_H-M   'P 1'
#
loop_
_entity.id
_entity.type
_entity.pdbx_description
1 polymer ?
#
loop_
_entity_poly.entity_id
_entity_poly.type
_entity_poly.pdbx_seq_one_letter_code
_entity_poly.pdbx_strand_id
1 'polypeptide(L)'
;MTNNSTTPTNHFNNWSNDAGFDILHEEREPVELAISGVIPSYVSGTLYRTGPGGCQVKTANGTTYSVDHWFDGFSQNHRFQIIQTSSSTRVIYNSRRSVDPLIEHIRETGNMDGFSFGQKRDPCTSFFKKVMTMFIPGPRSPEDQANIGVTVSINPPGLSGPQTAENQKHAAHGSGIHTFLAKTDAAVMRHIEPETLEPKGVMSQAVLHPELTGNLSAAHAKSDPVTGDVFNYNLALGRQSIYRVFRVSAATGQTEVLATITDAPAAYLHSSILTENYFILCVWNSYYAWGGMKILWEKNMLDAIAHFDPTQKALWYVVDRKHGKGVVAKYECDPFFCFHTVNAWEEPSRTDPLHTDIVADLSIYKNLDVLKRFYYNNIKSSSPASLNYAGEKRRSCDVFLRRWRLPSVDIASPLESQEAITEHTAEHSHSCDLPVINPRFLTKPSRYIYGACDRDLSTFFDGLVKYDMETHTASYFTVHGHSPGEPIFVPDPKGTAEDDGVLLSVVLDGYAEKSYLLVLDAKTMEEVGRASMECIVGFGFHGAYISQAIAGPGTDT
;
A
#
# COMPACT_ATOMS: atom_id res chain seq x y z
N MET A 1 36.32 -25.61 20.32
CA MET A 1 36.30 -24.19 19.89
C MET A 1 36.67 -24.14 18.42
N THR A 2 35.69 -24.28 17.55
CA THR A 2 35.87 -24.10 16.10
C THR A 2 35.50 -22.66 15.78
N ASN A 3 36.52 -21.81 15.59
CA ASN A 3 36.35 -20.47 15.03
C ASN A 3 35.79 -20.61 13.61
N ASN A 4 34.47 -20.49 13.46
CA ASN A 4 33.88 -20.17 12.18
C ASN A 4 34.23 -18.71 11.88
N SER A 5 35.36 -18.51 11.20
CA SER A 5 35.65 -17.28 10.47
C SER A 5 34.63 -17.15 9.35
N THR A 6 33.45 -16.63 9.65
CA THR A 6 32.52 -16.11 8.63
C THR A 6 33.19 -14.90 8.01
N THR A 7 33.57 -15.01 6.74
CA THR A 7 33.94 -13.86 5.90
C THR A 7 32.86 -12.78 6.09
N PRO A 8 33.21 -11.50 6.33
CA PRO A 8 32.22 -10.45 6.44
C PRO A 8 31.35 -10.43 5.19
N THR A 9 30.03 -10.54 5.37
CA THR A 9 29.08 -10.38 4.27
C THR A 9 29.19 -8.94 3.77
N ASN A 10 29.58 -8.75 2.50
CA ASN A 10 29.67 -7.42 1.91
C ASN A 10 28.27 -6.96 1.52
N HIS A 11 27.75 -5.96 2.23
CA HIS A 11 26.49 -5.31 1.91
C HIS A 11 26.72 -4.12 0.96
N PHE A 12 25.81 -3.91 0.01
CA PHE A 12 25.81 -2.74 -0.87
C PHE A 12 25.91 -1.45 -0.05
N ASN A 13 26.90 -0.60 -0.37
CA ASN A 13 27.19 0.66 0.34
C ASN A 13 27.32 0.54 1.87
N ASN A 14 27.73 -0.62 2.39
CA ASN A 14 27.76 -0.90 3.83
C ASN A 14 26.39 -0.70 4.52
N TRP A 15 25.30 -0.87 3.78
CA TRP A 15 23.93 -0.69 4.26
C TRP A 15 23.24 -2.06 4.37
N SER A 16 23.29 -2.68 5.54
CA SER A 16 22.62 -3.96 5.78
C SER A 16 21.10 -3.79 5.80
N ASN A 17 20.37 -4.65 5.09
CA ASN A 17 18.91 -4.66 5.13
C ASN A 17 18.28 -6.07 5.06
N ASP A 18 19.09 -7.11 4.90
CA ASP A 18 18.63 -8.49 4.69
C ASP A 18 17.71 -8.97 5.83
N ALA A 19 18.04 -8.59 7.06
CA ALA A 19 17.26 -8.89 8.26
C ALA A 19 15.80 -8.40 8.17
N GLY A 20 15.53 -7.30 7.47
CA GLY A 20 14.17 -6.77 7.27
C GLY A 20 13.31 -7.61 6.32
N PHE A 21 13.89 -8.60 5.63
CA PHE A 21 13.20 -9.51 4.72
C PHE A 21 13.10 -10.96 5.27
N ASP A 22 14.03 -11.36 6.14
CA ASP A 22 14.16 -12.72 6.68
C ASP A 22 13.56 -12.87 8.09
N ILE A 23 12.34 -12.37 8.26
CA ILE A 23 11.64 -12.38 9.55
C ILE A 23 11.05 -13.77 9.83
N LEU A 24 11.25 -14.25 11.06
CA LEU A 24 10.60 -15.46 11.58
C LEU A 24 9.86 -15.21 12.89
N HIS A 25 10.02 -14.01 13.47
CA HIS A 25 9.53 -13.65 14.80
C HIS A 25 8.10 -13.11 14.77
N GLU A 26 7.30 -13.47 15.78
CA GLU A 26 6.03 -12.85 16.09
C GLU A 26 5.98 -12.53 17.58
N GLU A 27 5.61 -11.30 17.91
CA GLU A 27 5.33 -10.88 19.29
C GLU A 27 3.83 -10.99 19.60
N ARG A 28 3.34 -12.19 19.95
CA ARG A 28 1.89 -12.41 20.16
C ARG A 28 1.36 -11.74 21.42
N GLU A 29 2.16 -11.74 22.48
CA GLU A 29 1.81 -11.10 23.74
C GLU A 29 2.26 -9.62 23.72
N PRO A 30 1.42 -8.67 24.18
CA PRO A 30 1.81 -7.27 24.21
C PRO A 30 3.02 -7.00 25.10
N VAL A 31 4.05 -6.34 24.54
CA VAL A 31 5.27 -5.94 25.24
C VAL A 31 5.39 -4.42 25.30
N GLU A 32 5.94 -3.89 26.39
CA GLU A 32 6.23 -2.47 26.52
C GLU A 32 7.60 -2.14 25.95
N LEU A 33 7.67 -1.11 25.10
CA LEU A 33 8.88 -0.68 24.43
C LEU A 33 9.63 0.39 25.24
N ALA A 34 10.96 0.37 25.14
CA ALA A 34 11.80 1.39 25.75
C ALA A 34 11.73 2.69 24.93
N ILE A 35 11.42 3.81 25.58
CA ILE A 35 11.25 5.11 24.94
C ILE A 35 12.49 5.98 25.15
N SER A 36 12.93 6.68 24.10
CA SER A 36 13.89 7.79 24.18
C SER A 36 13.33 9.03 23.49
N GLY A 37 13.78 10.21 23.92
CA GLY A 37 13.22 11.48 23.47
C GLY A 37 11.84 11.78 24.09
N VAL A 38 11.06 12.62 23.42
CA VAL A 38 9.75 13.10 23.88
C VAL A 38 8.71 12.87 22.78
N ILE A 39 7.84 11.87 22.98
CA ILE A 39 6.69 11.63 22.09
C ILE A 39 5.57 12.60 22.49
N PRO A 40 5.10 13.49 21.59
CA PRO A 40 4.06 14.45 21.93
C PRO A 40 2.77 13.80 22.42
N SER A 41 2.11 14.43 23.39
CA SER A 41 0.91 13.87 24.05
C SER A 41 -0.28 13.67 23.10
N TYR A 42 -0.39 14.46 22.04
CA TYR A 42 -1.46 14.33 21.04
C TYR A 42 -1.32 13.10 20.13
N VAL A 43 -0.16 12.41 20.18
CA VAL A 43 0.12 11.17 19.42
C VAL A 43 -0.50 9.94 20.11
N SER A 44 -1.22 10.12 21.23
CA SER A 44 -1.95 9.03 21.90
C SER A 44 -2.98 8.39 20.94
N GLY A 45 -2.84 7.09 20.72
CA GLY A 45 -3.60 6.36 19.71
C GLY A 45 -2.99 4.99 19.40
N THR A 46 -3.47 4.36 18.35
CA THR A 46 -2.98 3.05 17.90
C THR A 46 -2.59 3.11 16.43
N LEU A 47 -1.35 2.73 16.14
CA LEU A 47 -0.84 2.52 14.79
C LEU A 47 -0.87 1.04 14.45
N TYR A 48 -1.51 0.71 13.34
CA TYR A 48 -1.46 -0.61 12.72
C TYR A 48 -0.57 -0.58 11.49
N ARG A 49 0.21 -1.64 11.28
CA ARG A 49 1.01 -1.87 10.06
C ARG A 49 0.75 -3.27 9.55
N THR A 50 0.82 -3.45 8.23
CA THR A 50 0.75 -4.77 7.59
C THR A 50 1.80 -4.90 6.49
N GLY A 51 2.12 -6.12 6.11
CA GLY A 51 3.08 -6.43 5.05
C GLY A 51 3.80 -7.75 5.30
N PRO A 52 4.85 -8.05 4.51
CA PRO A 52 5.55 -9.32 4.61
C PRO A 52 6.38 -9.42 5.89
N GLY A 53 6.09 -10.44 6.68
CA GLY A 53 6.81 -10.86 7.88
C GLY A 53 7.71 -12.07 7.63
N GLY A 54 8.26 -12.20 6.43
CA GLY A 54 9.22 -13.26 6.06
C GLY A 54 8.99 -13.82 4.66
N CYS A 55 10.02 -14.44 4.08
CA CYS A 55 9.98 -14.97 2.71
C CYS A 55 10.36 -16.45 2.57
N GLN A 56 10.59 -17.17 3.69
CA GLN A 56 11.06 -18.55 3.66
C GLN A 56 10.29 -19.47 4.61
N VAL A 57 10.12 -20.73 4.21
CA VAL A 57 9.54 -21.80 5.03
C VAL A 57 10.44 -23.03 4.94
N LYS A 58 10.87 -23.54 6.10
CA LYS A 58 11.53 -24.85 6.18
C LYS A 58 10.47 -25.93 6.00
N THR A 59 10.72 -26.85 5.08
CA THR A 59 9.80 -27.93 4.72
C THR A 59 10.08 -29.18 5.56
N ALA A 60 9.09 -30.07 5.67
CA ALA A 60 9.20 -31.33 6.41
C ALA A 60 10.26 -32.29 5.81
N ASN A 61 10.59 -32.14 4.52
CA ASN A 61 11.64 -32.93 3.86
C ASN A 61 13.06 -32.32 3.99
N GLY A 62 13.22 -31.27 4.80
CA GLY A 62 14.52 -30.66 5.10
C GLY A 62 15.02 -29.65 4.06
N THR A 63 14.20 -29.30 3.06
CA THR A 63 14.50 -28.19 2.14
C THR A 63 13.96 -26.86 2.66
N THR A 64 14.23 -25.76 1.95
CA THR A 64 13.67 -24.45 2.26
C THR A 64 12.92 -23.96 1.02
N TYR A 65 11.62 -23.73 1.18
CA TYR A 65 10.83 -23.01 0.19
C TYR A 65 11.06 -21.52 0.38
N SER A 66 11.30 -20.79 -0.71
CA SER A 66 11.47 -19.33 -0.69
C SER A 66 10.54 -18.69 -1.71
N VAL A 67 9.87 -17.62 -1.31
CA VAL A 67 9.18 -16.76 -2.27
C VAL A 67 10.16 -15.80 -2.93
N ASP A 68 9.94 -15.49 -4.21
CA ASP A 68 10.91 -14.74 -5.01
C ASP A 68 10.74 -13.22 -4.92
N HIS A 69 9.52 -12.76 -4.71
CA HIS A 69 9.13 -11.35 -4.82
C HIS A 69 8.69 -10.77 -3.48
N TRP A 70 9.03 -9.51 -3.18
CA TRP A 70 8.67 -8.84 -1.93
C TRP A 70 7.17 -8.89 -1.64
N PHE A 71 6.34 -8.69 -2.67
CA PHE A 71 4.87 -8.76 -2.59
C PHE A 71 4.29 -10.16 -2.35
N ASP A 72 5.11 -11.20 -2.43
CA ASP A 72 4.71 -12.58 -2.10
C ASP A 72 5.07 -12.98 -0.66
N GLY A 73 5.77 -12.12 0.09
CA GLY A 73 6.14 -12.40 1.47
C GLY A 73 4.93 -12.64 2.37
N PHE A 74 5.12 -13.44 3.40
CA PHE A 74 4.06 -13.96 4.25
C PHE A 74 3.49 -12.87 5.15
N SER A 75 2.21 -12.50 4.98
CA SER A 75 1.62 -11.35 5.67
C SER A 75 1.67 -11.46 7.19
N GLN A 76 2.14 -10.38 7.82
CA GLN A 76 2.17 -10.15 9.27
C GLN A 76 1.62 -8.77 9.58
N ASN A 77 0.81 -8.68 10.63
CA ASN A 77 0.29 -7.42 11.14
C ASN A 77 1.03 -7.02 12.40
N HIS A 78 1.14 -5.72 12.62
CA HIS A 78 1.79 -5.10 13.77
C HIS A 78 0.87 -4.05 14.37
N ARG A 79 0.92 -3.91 15.69
CA ARG A 79 0.15 -2.94 16.45
C ARG A 79 1.07 -2.22 17.42
N PHE A 80 1.03 -0.89 17.39
CA PHE A 80 1.72 -0.01 18.32
C PHE A 80 0.68 0.87 19.01
N GLN A 81 0.42 0.60 20.27
CA GLN A 81 -0.48 1.42 21.09
C GLN A 81 0.34 2.43 21.90
N ILE A 82 0.14 3.70 21.58
CA ILE A 82 0.81 4.83 22.22
C ILE A 82 -0.16 5.37 23.28
N ILE A 83 0.22 5.25 24.54
CA ILE A 83 -0.59 5.62 25.70
C ILE A 83 0.06 6.80 26.39
N GLN A 84 -0.65 7.92 26.41
CA GLN A 84 -0.23 9.12 27.13
C GLN A 84 -1.01 9.26 28.44
N THR A 85 -0.30 9.38 29.55
CA THR A 85 -0.86 9.74 30.86
C THR A 85 -0.45 11.16 31.21
N SER A 86 -0.99 11.72 32.29
CA SER A 86 -0.60 13.05 32.80
C SER A 86 0.89 13.18 33.13
N SER A 87 1.60 12.06 33.30
CA SER A 87 2.99 12.04 33.78
C SER A 87 3.95 11.15 32.99
N SER A 88 3.48 10.34 32.03
CA SER A 88 4.34 9.43 31.26
C SER A 88 3.73 9.00 29.93
N THR A 89 4.60 8.68 28.97
CA THR A 89 4.26 7.97 27.74
C THR A 89 4.62 6.51 27.87
N ARG A 90 3.80 5.62 27.34
CA ARG A 90 4.08 4.18 27.18
C ARG A 90 3.76 3.78 25.74
N VAL A 91 4.54 2.86 25.18
CA VAL A 91 4.27 2.28 23.87
C VAL A 91 4.22 0.77 24.02
N ILE A 92 3.08 0.18 23.66
CA ILE A 92 2.85 -1.26 23.73
C ILE A 92 2.84 -1.83 22.31
N TYR A 93 3.56 -2.92 22.10
CA TYR A 93 3.71 -3.58 20.80
C TYR A 93 3.25 -5.03 20.83
N ASN A 94 2.57 -5.45 19.78
CA ASN A 94 2.34 -6.86 19.45
C ASN A 94 2.22 -7.04 17.93
N SER A 95 2.40 -8.27 17.46
CA SER A 95 2.33 -8.64 16.04
C SER A 95 1.82 -10.07 15.86
N ARG A 96 1.18 -10.34 14.73
CA ARG A 96 0.69 -11.67 14.39
C ARG A 96 0.65 -11.90 12.88
N ARG A 97 1.16 -13.05 12.44
CA ARG A 97 1.05 -13.54 11.08
C ARG A 97 -0.39 -13.91 10.76
N SER A 98 -0.77 -13.60 9.53
CA SER A 98 -2.12 -13.89 9.02
C SER A 98 -2.19 -15.16 8.20
N VAL A 99 -1.08 -15.85 7.96
CA VAL A 99 -0.95 -16.90 6.94
C VAL A 99 -0.42 -18.23 7.48
N ASP A 100 -0.66 -18.51 8.76
CA ASP A 100 -0.25 -19.78 9.40
C ASP A 100 -0.73 -21.03 8.61
N PRO A 101 -1.99 -21.12 8.11
CA PRO A 101 -2.43 -22.26 7.30
C PRO A 101 -1.65 -22.44 5.99
N LEU A 102 -1.30 -21.33 5.32
CA LEU A 102 -0.49 -21.35 4.10
C LEU A 102 0.93 -21.85 4.40
N ILE A 103 1.53 -21.35 5.47
CA ILE A 103 2.88 -21.77 5.89
C ILE A 103 2.90 -23.26 6.23
N GLU A 104 1.88 -23.77 6.93
CA GLU A 104 1.79 -25.21 7.22
C GLU A 104 1.66 -26.04 5.94
N HIS A 105 0.80 -25.61 5.01
CA HIS A 105 0.68 -26.28 3.71
C HIS A 105 2.02 -26.31 2.95
N ILE A 106 2.76 -25.20 2.91
CA ILE A 106 4.09 -25.14 2.29
C ILE A 106 5.07 -26.04 3.04
N ARG A 107 5.00 -26.07 4.38
CA ARG A 107 5.87 -26.93 5.20
C ARG A 107 5.66 -28.41 4.88
N GLU A 108 4.42 -28.84 4.76
CA GLU A 108 4.06 -30.23 4.48
C GLU A 108 4.37 -30.64 3.03
N THR A 109 4.02 -29.79 2.06
CA THR A 109 4.05 -30.14 0.63
C THR A 109 5.32 -29.68 -0.09
N GLY A 110 6.03 -28.70 0.46
CA GLY A 110 7.14 -28.01 -0.21
C GLY A 110 6.72 -27.13 -1.37
N ASN A 111 5.42 -26.79 -1.50
CA ASN A 111 4.89 -25.99 -2.58
C ASN A 111 3.84 -24.99 -2.08
N MET A 112 3.68 -23.90 -2.82
CA MET A 112 2.58 -22.95 -2.66
C MET A 112 1.57 -23.16 -3.80
N ASP A 113 0.35 -23.54 -3.43
CA ASP A 113 -0.75 -23.64 -4.38
C ASP A 113 -1.41 -22.27 -4.60
N GLY A 114 -1.85 -22.02 -5.84
CA GLY A 114 -2.57 -20.81 -6.22
C GLY A 114 -1.78 -19.79 -7.04
N PHE A 115 -2.20 -18.54 -6.89
CA PHE A 115 -1.66 -17.38 -7.60
C PHE A 115 -0.76 -16.58 -6.66
N SER A 116 0.39 -16.17 -7.20
CA SER A 116 1.32 -15.25 -6.54
C SER A 116 1.32 -13.91 -7.27
N PHE A 117 1.97 -12.91 -6.70
CA PHE A 117 2.34 -11.70 -7.42
C PHE A 117 3.47 -11.97 -8.41
N GLY A 118 4.59 -12.55 -7.98
CA GLY A 118 5.82 -12.65 -8.77
C GLY A 118 6.65 -13.91 -8.54
N GLN A 119 6.07 -15.01 -8.04
CA GLN A 119 6.82 -16.26 -7.86
C GLN A 119 7.34 -16.79 -9.20
N LYS A 120 8.66 -16.99 -9.31
CA LYS A 120 9.27 -17.61 -10.49
C LYS A 120 8.98 -19.10 -10.50
N ARG A 121 8.70 -19.62 -11.69
CA ARG A 121 8.45 -21.05 -11.90
C ARG A 121 9.37 -21.60 -12.97
N ASP A 122 9.94 -22.78 -12.72
CA ASP A 122 10.82 -23.45 -13.67
C ASP A 122 10.04 -23.82 -14.96
N PRO A 123 10.45 -23.33 -16.14
CA PRO A 123 9.79 -23.61 -17.41
C PRO A 123 9.72 -25.11 -17.74
N CYS A 124 10.74 -25.89 -17.37
CA CYS A 124 10.96 -27.25 -17.86
C CYS A 124 10.10 -28.31 -17.16
N THR A 125 9.87 -28.17 -15.85
CA THR A 125 8.91 -29.01 -15.11
C THR A 125 7.46 -28.61 -15.42
N SER A 126 7.26 -27.39 -15.90
CA SER A 126 5.96 -26.83 -16.19
C SER A 126 5.44 -27.20 -17.58
N PHE A 127 6.25 -27.18 -18.64
CA PHE A 127 5.77 -27.37 -20.01
C PHE A 127 5.04 -28.71 -20.23
N PHE A 128 5.61 -29.83 -19.75
CA PHE A 128 5.00 -31.16 -19.88
C PHE A 128 3.73 -31.37 -19.04
N LYS A 129 3.63 -30.73 -17.86
CA LYS A 129 2.40 -30.76 -17.04
C LYS A 129 1.35 -29.73 -17.50
N LYS A 130 1.78 -28.60 -18.08
CA LYS A 130 0.94 -27.49 -18.59
C LYS A 130 0.06 -27.92 -19.76
N VAL A 131 0.57 -28.75 -20.67
CA VAL A 131 -0.24 -29.29 -21.78
C VAL A 131 -1.36 -30.20 -21.28
N MET A 132 -1.15 -30.97 -20.19
CA MET A 132 -2.19 -31.82 -19.60
C MET A 132 -3.21 -31.09 -18.71
N THR A 133 -2.89 -29.90 -18.19
CA THR A 133 -3.78 -29.14 -17.29
C THR A 133 -4.65 -28.09 -17.98
N MET A 134 -4.46 -27.84 -19.28
CA MET A 134 -5.34 -26.93 -20.05
C MET A 134 -6.82 -27.36 -20.09
N PHE A 135 -7.15 -28.57 -19.62
CA PHE A 135 -8.51 -29.13 -19.59
C PHE A 135 -9.14 -29.20 -18.19
N ILE A 136 -8.47 -28.70 -17.14
CA ILE A 136 -9.00 -28.72 -15.77
C ILE A 136 -8.76 -27.34 -15.13
N PRO A 137 -9.81 -26.58 -14.76
CA PRO A 137 -9.65 -25.41 -13.91
C PRO A 137 -8.91 -25.84 -12.64
N GLY A 138 -7.70 -25.32 -12.43
CA GLY A 138 -6.94 -25.62 -11.21
C GLY A 138 -7.76 -25.25 -9.97
N PRO A 139 -7.69 -26.01 -8.88
CA PRO A 139 -8.40 -25.67 -7.65
C PRO A 139 -7.96 -24.28 -7.18
N ARG A 140 -8.92 -23.45 -6.76
CA ARG A 140 -8.63 -22.23 -5.98
C ARG A 140 -7.99 -22.65 -4.65
N SER A 141 -6.97 -21.93 -4.20
CA SER A 141 -6.44 -22.15 -2.86
C SER A 141 -7.55 -21.95 -1.84
N PRO A 142 -7.58 -22.75 -0.76
CA PRO A 142 -8.49 -22.53 0.36
C PRO A 142 -8.43 -21.08 0.86
N GLU A 143 -9.58 -20.51 1.22
CA GLU A 143 -9.69 -19.09 1.62
C GLU A 143 -8.83 -18.75 2.85
N ASP A 144 -8.64 -19.71 3.75
CA ASP A 144 -7.78 -19.60 4.94
C ASP A 144 -6.28 -19.54 4.60
N GLN A 145 -5.87 -19.94 3.38
CA GLN A 145 -4.50 -19.85 2.88
C GLN A 145 -4.22 -18.55 2.10
N ALA A 146 -5.20 -17.66 1.93
CA ALA A 146 -4.98 -16.41 1.19
C ALA A 146 -3.90 -15.53 1.86
N ASN A 147 -2.97 -14.97 1.09
CA ASN A 147 -1.98 -14.02 1.59
C ASN A 147 -2.51 -12.59 1.39
N ILE A 148 -3.07 -11.99 2.45
CA ILE A 148 -3.71 -10.68 2.42
C ILE A 148 -3.07 -9.81 3.51
N GLY A 149 -2.40 -8.73 3.10
CA GLY A 149 -1.65 -7.86 4.01
C GLY A 149 -0.91 -6.75 3.29
N VAL A 150 -1.61 -6.00 2.42
CA VAL A 150 -1.05 -4.84 1.72
C VAL A 150 -1.43 -3.55 2.45
N THR A 151 -2.73 -3.31 2.60
CA THR A 151 -3.27 -2.20 3.39
C THR A 151 -4.20 -2.72 4.49
N VAL A 152 -4.51 -1.87 5.46
CA VAL A 152 -5.51 -2.14 6.49
C VAL A 152 -6.57 -1.05 6.51
N SER A 153 -7.77 -1.38 6.99
CA SER A 153 -8.86 -0.44 7.20
C SER A 153 -9.49 -0.61 8.56
N ILE A 154 -9.72 0.51 9.25
CA ILE A 154 -10.36 0.56 10.57
C ILE A 154 -11.80 1.04 10.41
N ASN A 155 -12.75 0.23 10.87
CA ASN A 155 -14.19 0.47 10.82
C ASN A 155 -14.71 0.85 9.42
N PRO A 156 -14.35 0.12 8.34
CA PRO A 156 -14.90 0.41 7.03
C PRO A 156 -16.42 0.18 7.03
N PRO A 157 -17.20 1.04 6.33
CA PRO A 157 -18.65 0.94 6.33
C PRO A 157 -19.17 -0.26 5.53
N GLY A 158 -20.45 -0.57 5.70
CA GLY A 158 -21.19 -1.58 4.92
C GLY A 158 -20.93 -3.04 5.28
N LEU A 159 -20.10 -3.31 6.29
CA LEU A 159 -19.82 -4.67 6.78
C LEU A 159 -20.48 -4.99 8.12
N SER A 160 -21.24 -4.05 8.68
CA SER A 160 -22.01 -4.23 9.90
C SER A 160 -23.36 -4.89 9.58
N GLY A 161 -23.45 -6.22 9.67
CA GLY A 161 -24.73 -6.92 9.59
C GLY A 161 -25.62 -6.65 10.82
N PRO A 162 -26.96 -6.82 10.74
CA PRO A 162 -27.83 -6.81 11.92
C PRO A 162 -27.75 -8.15 12.68
N GLN A 163 -26.64 -8.42 13.36
CA GLN A 163 -26.36 -9.59 14.23
C GLN A 163 -25.10 -9.26 15.05
N THR A 164 -25.04 -9.27 16.39
CA THR A 164 -25.92 -9.58 17.51
C THR A 164 -25.55 -8.62 18.66
N ALA A 165 -26.37 -8.56 19.70
CA ALA A 165 -26.07 -7.86 20.96
C ALA A 165 -24.75 -8.30 21.66
N GLU A 166 -24.00 -9.26 21.10
CA GLU A 166 -22.63 -9.63 21.52
C GLU A 166 -21.54 -8.71 20.95
N ASN A 167 -21.72 -8.14 19.75
CA ASN A 167 -20.77 -7.13 19.23
C ASN A 167 -20.87 -5.80 19.99
N GLN A 168 -22.04 -5.50 20.59
CA GLN A 168 -22.18 -4.42 21.57
C GLN A 168 -21.54 -4.75 22.92
N LYS A 169 -21.34 -6.03 23.26
CA LYS A 169 -20.53 -6.44 24.42
C LYS A 169 -19.04 -6.37 24.13
N HIS A 170 -18.58 -6.61 22.89
CA HIS A 170 -17.20 -6.36 22.48
C HIS A 170 -16.88 -4.88 22.27
N ALA A 171 -17.87 -4.05 21.95
CA ALA A 171 -17.79 -2.59 22.04
C ALA A 171 -17.61 -2.07 23.48
N ALA A 172 -17.63 -2.95 24.50
CA ALA A 172 -17.26 -2.60 25.87
C ALA A 172 -15.74 -2.57 26.10
N HIS A 173 -14.91 -2.85 25.10
CA HIS A 173 -13.47 -2.61 25.14
C HIS A 173 -13.19 -1.22 24.54
N GLY A 174 -12.66 -0.30 25.35
CA GLY A 174 -12.59 1.13 25.09
C GLY A 174 -11.73 1.64 23.92
N SER A 175 -11.46 0.82 22.89
CA SER A 175 -10.72 1.22 21.68
C SER A 175 -11.59 1.75 20.55
N GLY A 176 -12.91 1.47 20.53
CA GLY A 176 -13.84 1.99 19.51
C GLY A 176 -13.72 1.30 18.13
N ILE A 177 -12.88 0.27 18.00
CA ILE A 177 -12.70 -0.51 16.77
C ILE A 177 -13.62 -1.73 16.81
N HIS A 178 -14.55 -1.83 15.86
CA HIS A 178 -15.50 -2.94 15.74
C HIS A 178 -15.29 -3.75 14.46
N THR A 179 -14.53 -3.25 13.49
CA THR A 179 -14.14 -4.00 12.30
C THR A 179 -12.74 -3.58 11.90
N PHE A 180 -11.85 -4.55 11.71
CA PHE A 180 -10.48 -4.31 11.25
C PHE A 180 -10.16 -5.29 10.13
N LEU A 181 -9.83 -4.74 8.95
CA LEU A 181 -9.62 -5.53 7.74
C LEU A 181 -8.21 -5.34 7.20
N ALA A 182 -7.56 -6.42 6.77
CA ALA A 182 -6.46 -6.36 5.82
C ALA A 182 -6.97 -6.54 4.39
N LYS A 183 -6.33 -5.87 3.43
CA LYS A 183 -6.70 -5.85 2.01
C LYS A 183 -5.46 -6.12 1.15
N THR A 184 -5.72 -6.43 -0.12
CA THR A 184 -4.72 -6.60 -1.19
C THR A 184 -5.32 -6.08 -2.50
N ASP A 185 -4.62 -6.18 -3.63
CA ASP A 185 -5.13 -5.76 -4.94
C ASP A 185 -6.13 -6.76 -5.57
N ALA A 186 -6.45 -7.83 -4.83
CA ALA A 186 -7.57 -8.71 -5.12
C ALA A 186 -8.85 -8.20 -4.43
N ALA A 187 -10.02 -8.53 -4.99
CA ALA A 187 -11.32 -8.17 -4.42
C ALA A 187 -11.70 -8.96 -3.15
N VAL A 188 -10.71 -9.41 -2.37
CA VAL A 188 -10.86 -10.14 -1.11
C VAL A 188 -10.20 -9.40 0.04
N MET A 189 -10.75 -9.56 1.23
CA MET A 189 -10.37 -8.86 2.46
C MET A 189 -10.33 -9.87 3.60
N ARG A 190 -9.41 -9.68 4.55
CA ARG A 190 -9.27 -10.52 5.74
C ARG A 190 -9.70 -9.77 6.99
N HIS A 191 -10.65 -10.33 7.73
CA HIS A 191 -11.00 -9.82 9.05
C HIS A 191 -9.94 -10.21 10.07
N ILE A 192 -9.55 -9.24 10.89
CA ILE A 192 -8.51 -9.37 11.92
C ILE A 192 -9.08 -8.84 13.23
N GLU A 193 -8.81 -9.52 14.33
CA GLU A 193 -9.12 -8.99 15.66
C GLU A 193 -8.17 -7.84 16.03
N PRO A 194 -8.66 -6.60 16.26
CA PRO A 194 -7.81 -5.42 16.38
C PRO A 194 -6.83 -5.42 17.56
N GLU A 195 -7.08 -6.16 18.65
CA GLU A 195 -6.17 -6.18 19.80
C GLU A 195 -5.13 -7.31 19.68
N THR A 196 -5.59 -8.54 19.44
CA THR A 196 -4.72 -9.74 19.37
C THR A 196 -4.11 -9.98 18.00
N LEU A 197 -4.58 -9.24 16.99
CA LEU A 197 -4.23 -9.40 15.58
C LEU A 197 -4.56 -10.79 15.00
N GLU A 198 -5.49 -11.50 15.64
CA GLU A 198 -5.92 -12.82 15.18
C GLU A 198 -6.64 -12.75 13.83
N PRO A 199 -6.20 -13.48 12.79
CA PRO A 199 -6.98 -13.61 11.58
C PRO A 199 -8.27 -14.40 11.88
N LYS A 200 -9.43 -13.87 11.48
CA LYS A 200 -10.74 -14.48 11.75
C LYS A 200 -11.37 -15.13 10.52
N GLY A 201 -11.26 -14.51 9.35
CA GLY A 201 -11.89 -15.01 8.13
C GLY A 201 -11.59 -14.16 6.91
N VAL A 202 -11.94 -14.65 5.73
CA VAL A 202 -11.80 -13.95 4.46
C VAL A 202 -13.18 -13.72 3.85
N MET A 203 -13.35 -12.59 3.21
CA MET A 203 -14.58 -12.20 2.51
C MET A 203 -14.23 -11.51 1.20
N SER A 204 -15.15 -11.56 0.23
CA SER A 204 -14.99 -10.81 -1.03
C SER A 204 -15.84 -9.55 -1.03
N GLN A 205 -15.56 -8.62 -1.95
CA GLN A 205 -16.39 -7.42 -2.15
C GLN A 205 -17.84 -7.74 -2.53
N ALA A 206 -18.16 -8.97 -2.95
CA ALA A 206 -19.55 -9.38 -3.23
C ALA A 206 -20.48 -9.29 -2.00
N VAL A 207 -19.91 -9.30 -0.78
CA VAL A 207 -20.67 -9.08 0.46
C VAL A 207 -21.17 -7.64 0.60
N LEU A 208 -20.52 -6.68 -0.05
CA LEU A 208 -20.91 -5.27 -0.06
C LEU A 208 -22.03 -5.02 -1.07
N HIS A 209 -21.96 -5.67 -2.24
CA HIS A 209 -22.97 -5.55 -3.29
C HIS A 209 -22.86 -6.74 -4.27
N PRO A 210 -24.00 -7.30 -4.74
CA PRO A 210 -24.02 -8.51 -5.56
C PRO A 210 -23.33 -8.38 -6.92
N GLU A 211 -23.15 -7.17 -7.44
CA GLU A 211 -22.43 -6.94 -8.70
C GLU A 211 -20.90 -6.90 -8.57
N LEU A 212 -20.36 -6.81 -7.35
CA LEU A 212 -18.92 -6.69 -7.11
C LEU A 212 -18.23 -8.08 -7.12
N THR A 213 -18.39 -8.80 -8.24
CA THR A 213 -17.90 -10.18 -8.43
C THR A 213 -16.57 -10.24 -9.17
N GLY A 214 -15.92 -9.11 -9.41
CA GLY A 214 -14.64 -9.01 -10.08
C GLY A 214 -13.50 -9.62 -9.27
N ASN A 215 -12.36 -9.82 -9.95
CA ASN A 215 -11.18 -10.49 -9.40
C ASN A 215 -10.29 -9.52 -8.62
N LEU A 216 -10.18 -8.29 -9.09
CA LEU A 216 -9.20 -7.30 -8.64
C LEU A 216 -9.89 -6.04 -8.13
N SER A 217 -9.19 -5.29 -7.29
CA SER A 217 -9.60 -4.03 -6.68
C SER A 217 -8.34 -3.25 -6.29
N ALA A 218 -8.42 -1.94 -6.04
CA ALA A 218 -7.29 -1.27 -5.40
C ALA A 218 -7.19 -1.70 -3.93
N ALA A 219 -5.96 -1.93 -3.45
CA ALA A 219 -5.68 -2.02 -2.02
C ALA A 219 -5.96 -0.67 -1.32
N HIS A 220 -5.72 0.46 -1.99
CA HIS A 220 -6.06 1.80 -1.50
C HIS A 220 -7.47 2.23 -1.92
N ALA A 221 -8.46 1.74 -1.17
CA ALA A 221 -9.78 2.38 -1.11
C ALA A 221 -9.64 3.80 -0.53
N LYS A 222 -10.42 4.76 -1.02
CA LYS A 222 -10.37 6.15 -0.55
C LYS A 222 -11.59 6.52 0.28
N SER A 223 -11.37 7.09 1.45
CA SER A 223 -12.41 7.56 2.36
C SER A 223 -12.66 9.05 2.14
N ASP A 224 -13.92 9.47 2.10
CA ASP A 224 -14.29 10.88 2.13
C ASP A 224 -13.99 11.47 3.52
N PRO A 225 -13.16 12.52 3.63
CA PRO A 225 -12.78 13.10 4.92
C PRO A 225 -13.94 13.82 5.63
N VAL A 226 -15.05 14.12 4.93
CA VAL A 226 -16.25 14.78 5.47
C VAL A 226 -17.33 13.77 5.81
N THR A 227 -17.66 12.85 4.89
CA THR A 227 -18.80 11.93 5.09
C THR A 227 -18.39 10.59 5.69
N GLY A 228 -17.12 10.19 5.58
CA GLY A 228 -16.63 8.86 5.92
C GLY A 228 -17.00 7.77 4.89
N ASP A 229 -17.72 8.12 3.81
CA ASP A 229 -18.04 7.17 2.74
C ASP A 229 -16.75 6.62 2.10
N VAL A 230 -16.74 5.35 1.75
CA VAL A 230 -15.57 4.67 1.15
C VAL A 230 -15.79 4.41 -0.33
N PHE A 231 -14.79 4.70 -1.15
CA PHE A 231 -14.81 4.56 -2.60
C PHE A 231 -13.72 3.60 -3.06
N ASN A 232 -14.05 2.74 -4.01
CA ASN A 232 -13.08 1.87 -4.68
C ASN A 232 -13.64 1.44 -6.04
N TYR A 233 -12.90 0.61 -6.76
CA TYR A 233 -13.39 -0.09 -7.93
C TYR A 233 -13.32 -1.61 -7.74
N ASN A 234 -14.13 -2.33 -8.50
CA ASN A 234 -14.06 -3.77 -8.66
C ASN A 234 -13.86 -4.12 -10.14
N LEU A 235 -12.76 -4.82 -10.47
CA LEU A 235 -12.38 -5.18 -11.83
C LEU A 235 -12.68 -6.66 -12.09
N ALA A 236 -13.63 -6.92 -12.98
CA ALA A 236 -13.82 -8.24 -13.56
C ALA A 236 -12.93 -8.41 -14.80
N LEU A 237 -12.08 -9.44 -14.77
CA LEU A 237 -11.24 -9.81 -15.90
C LEU A 237 -12.06 -10.62 -16.92
N GLY A 238 -11.67 -10.52 -18.19
CA GLY A 238 -12.37 -11.19 -19.28
C GLY A 238 -11.95 -10.65 -20.64
N ARG A 239 -12.61 -11.13 -21.70
CA ARG A 239 -12.40 -10.60 -23.07
C ARG A 239 -12.62 -9.09 -23.14
N GLN A 240 -13.58 -8.60 -22.36
CA GLN A 240 -13.79 -7.20 -22.08
C GLN A 240 -13.69 -7.05 -20.56
N SER A 241 -12.77 -6.19 -20.10
CA SER A 241 -12.68 -5.79 -18.70
C SER A 241 -13.88 -4.97 -18.29
N ILE A 242 -14.33 -5.15 -17.06
CA ILE A 242 -15.42 -4.35 -16.47
C ILE A 242 -14.93 -3.80 -15.15
N TYR A 243 -14.73 -2.47 -15.08
CA TYR A 243 -14.50 -1.76 -13.84
C TYR A 243 -15.84 -1.24 -13.31
N ARG A 244 -16.18 -1.61 -12.07
CA ARG A 244 -17.34 -1.08 -11.35
C ARG A 244 -16.82 -0.15 -10.26
N VAL A 245 -16.95 1.14 -10.47
CA VAL A 245 -16.63 2.15 -9.44
C VAL A 245 -17.80 2.18 -8.47
N PHE A 246 -17.53 2.03 -7.17
CA PHE A 246 -18.56 1.94 -6.16
C PHE A 246 -18.26 2.81 -4.94
N ARG A 247 -19.34 3.14 -4.23
CA ARG A 247 -19.34 3.82 -2.94
C ARG A 247 -19.99 2.92 -1.91
N VAL A 248 -19.42 2.85 -0.71
CA VAL A 248 -20.07 2.33 0.49
C VAL A 248 -20.34 3.49 1.43
N SER A 249 -21.61 3.74 1.76
CA SER A 249 -21.98 4.88 2.59
C SER A 249 -21.69 4.62 4.06
N ALA A 250 -20.99 5.55 4.73
CA ALA A 250 -20.79 5.48 6.16
C ALA A 250 -22.07 5.72 6.96
N ALA A 251 -22.98 6.54 6.45
CA ALA A 251 -24.23 6.85 7.13
C ALA A 251 -25.22 5.68 7.12
N THR A 252 -25.27 4.90 6.02
CA THR A 252 -26.31 3.87 5.83
C THR A 252 -25.77 2.45 5.73
N GLY A 253 -24.46 2.29 5.55
CA GLY A 253 -23.83 1.00 5.22
C GLY A 253 -24.19 0.47 3.82
N GLN A 254 -24.95 1.22 3.02
CA GLN A 254 -25.36 0.74 1.68
C GLN A 254 -24.26 0.97 0.65
N THR A 255 -24.14 0.02 -0.26
CA THR A 255 -23.20 0.09 -1.37
C THR A 255 -23.93 0.43 -2.66
N GLU A 256 -23.37 1.33 -3.46
CA GLU A 256 -23.88 1.75 -4.76
C GLU A 256 -22.77 1.68 -5.81
N VAL A 257 -23.09 1.15 -7.00
CA VAL A 257 -22.22 1.23 -8.17
C VAL A 257 -22.45 2.57 -8.86
N LEU A 258 -21.46 3.46 -8.83
CA LEU A 258 -21.52 4.81 -9.39
C LEU A 258 -21.31 4.83 -10.91
N ALA A 259 -20.44 3.95 -11.40
CA ALA A 259 -20.14 3.85 -12.83
C ALA A 259 -19.66 2.45 -13.20
N THR A 260 -19.97 2.05 -14.44
CA THR A 260 -19.42 0.84 -15.07
C THR A 260 -18.61 1.25 -16.30
N ILE A 261 -17.31 0.97 -16.29
CA ILE A 261 -16.37 1.30 -17.38
C ILE A 261 -15.97 -0.01 -18.09
N THR A 262 -16.20 -0.06 -19.40
CA THR A 262 -16.00 -1.27 -20.22
C THR A 262 -15.09 -1.05 -21.44
N ASP A 263 -14.62 0.18 -21.65
CA ASP A 263 -13.71 0.58 -22.72
C ASP A 263 -12.25 0.75 -22.25
N ALA A 264 -12.00 0.54 -20.95
CA ALA A 264 -10.65 0.51 -20.39
C ALA A 264 -10.04 -0.90 -20.50
N PRO A 265 -8.75 -1.03 -20.87
CA PRO A 265 -8.03 -2.29 -20.76
C PRO A 265 -7.90 -2.74 -19.29
N ALA A 266 -7.81 -4.04 -19.05
CA ALA A 266 -7.51 -4.59 -17.73
C ALA A 266 -6.08 -4.23 -17.33
N ALA A 267 -5.90 -3.51 -16.24
CA ALA A 267 -4.59 -3.06 -15.75
C ALA A 267 -4.40 -3.44 -14.28
N TYR A 268 -3.14 -3.60 -13.88
CA TYR A 268 -2.77 -3.66 -12.47
C TYR A 268 -2.80 -2.24 -11.88
N LEU A 269 -3.90 -1.90 -11.21
CA LEU A 269 -4.09 -0.63 -10.51
C LEU A 269 -4.10 -0.88 -9.00
N HIS A 270 -3.29 -0.11 -8.29
CA HIS A 270 -3.06 -0.27 -6.86
C HIS A 270 -3.80 0.76 -6.00
N SER A 271 -4.09 1.93 -6.58
CA SER A 271 -4.77 3.02 -5.90
C SER A 271 -5.69 3.82 -6.84
N SER A 272 -6.46 4.72 -6.25
CA SER A 272 -7.38 5.63 -6.93
C SER A 272 -7.39 6.99 -6.22
N ILE A 273 -7.99 8.01 -6.82
CA ILE A 273 -7.96 9.40 -6.33
C ILE A 273 -9.37 9.91 -6.07
N LEU A 274 -9.49 10.81 -5.10
CA LEU A 274 -10.74 11.45 -4.72
C LEU A 274 -10.58 12.97 -4.71
N THR A 275 -11.58 13.68 -5.21
CA THR A 275 -11.79 15.11 -4.94
C THR A 275 -13.09 15.29 -4.16
N GLU A 276 -13.50 16.53 -3.91
CA GLU A 276 -14.77 16.82 -3.26
C GLU A 276 -15.96 16.20 -4.03
N ASN A 277 -15.98 16.35 -5.36
CA ASN A 277 -17.10 15.97 -6.22
C ASN A 277 -16.85 14.76 -7.11
N TYR A 278 -15.60 14.29 -7.23
CA TYR A 278 -15.24 13.24 -8.19
C TYR A 278 -14.43 12.09 -7.57
N PHE A 279 -14.67 10.89 -8.09
CA PHE A 279 -13.76 9.75 -7.99
C PHE A 279 -13.00 9.64 -9.31
N ILE A 280 -11.69 9.43 -9.25
CA ILE A 280 -10.84 9.42 -10.45
C ILE A 280 -10.12 8.07 -10.52
N LEU A 281 -10.35 7.36 -11.62
CA LEU A 281 -9.64 6.13 -11.97
C LEU A 281 -8.65 6.44 -13.09
N CYS A 282 -7.35 6.47 -12.76
CA CYS A 282 -6.30 6.50 -13.76
C CYS A 282 -5.88 5.06 -14.10
N VAL A 283 -6.06 4.66 -15.36
CA VAL A 283 -5.64 3.38 -15.90
C VAL A 283 -4.27 3.56 -16.55
N TRP A 284 -3.22 3.36 -15.76
CA TRP A 284 -1.82 3.43 -16.20
C TRP A 284 -1.36 2.13 -16.88
N ASN A 285 -0.18 2.17 -17.51
CA ASN A 285 0.27 1.19 -18.52
C ASN A 285 0.85 -0.10 -17.93
N SER A 286 0.05 -0.79 -17.11
CA SER A 286 0.33 -2.10 -16.51
C SER A 286 -0.69 -3.15 -16.98
N TYR A 287 -0.97 -3.18 -18.28
CA TYR A 287 -2.06 -3.97 -18.85
C TYR A 287 -1.82 -5.47 -18.76
N TYR A 288 -2.82 -6.23 -18.34
CA TYR A 288 -2.74 -7.70 -18.34
C TYR A 288 -2.88 -8.26 -19.76
N ALA A 289 -1.93 -9.08 -20.16
CA ALA A 289 -1.95 -9.73 -21.46
C ALA A 289 -3.14 -10.70 -21.60
N TRP A 290 -3.67 -10.80 -22.82
CA TRP A 290 -4.79 -11.68 -23.17
C TRP A 290 -6.06 -11.45 -22.31
N GLY A 291 -6.33 -10.20 -21.93
CA GLY A 291 -7.50 -9.86 -21.11
C GLY A 291 -7.47 -10.51 -19.71
N GLY A 292 -6.27 -10.81 -19.20
CA GLY A 292 -6.08 -11.49 -17.91
C GLY A 292 -5.94 -13.00 -18.00
N MET A 293 -6.15 -13.64 -19.16
CA MET A 293 -5.96 -15.10 -19.29
C MET A 293 -4.51 -15.53 -19.02
N LYS A 294 -3.53 -14.65 -19.28
CA LYS A 294 -2.11 -14.94 -18.98
C LYS A 294 -1.87 -15.15 -17.47
N ILE A 295 -2.70 -14.58 -16.60
CA ILE A 295 -2.64 -14.82 -15.14
C ILE A 295 -2.87 -16.31 -14.85
N LEU A 296 -3.88 -16.93 -15.46
CA LEU A 296 -4.15 -18.36 -15.31
C LEU A 296 -3.00 -19.23 -15.85
N TRP A 297 -2.32 -18.75 -16.88
CA TRP A 297 -1.21 -19.43 -17.53
C TRP A 297 0.08 -19.43 -16.71
N GLU A 298 0.50 -18.26 -16.22
CA GLU A 298 1.73 -18.12 -15.42
C GLU A 298 1.49 -18.51 -13.95
N LYS A 299 0.25 -18.34 -13.48
CA LYS A 299 -0.16 -18.26 -12.07
C LYS A 299 0.69 -17.31 -11.22
N ASN A 300 1.18 -16.24 -11.85
CA ASN A 300 1.67 -15.06 -11.16
C ASN A 300 1.14 -13.80 -11.89
N MET A 301 1.00 -12.70 -11.16
CA MET A 301 0.45 -11.45 -11.71
C MET A 301 1.48 -10.71 -12.57
N LEU A 302 2.73 -10.65 -12.13
CA LEU A 302 3.77 -9.83 -12.74
C LEU A 302 4.14 -10.31 -14.15
N ASP A 303 4.36 -11.61 -14.36
CA ASP A 303 4.64 -12.14 -15.69
C ASP A 303 3.39 -12.09 -16.59
N ALA A 304 2.19 -11.94 -16.02
CA ALA A 304 0.97 -11.77 -16.79
C ALA A 304 0.76 -10.33 -17.32
N ILE A 305 1.49 -9.35 -16.79
CA ILE A 305 1.49 -7.98 -17.32
C ILE A 305 2.22 -7.96 -18.67
N ALA A 306 1.65 -7.26 -19.65
CA ALA A 306 2.24 -7.05 -20.95
C ALA A 306 3.51 -6.19 -20.85
N HIS A 307 4.40 -6.28 -21.85
CA HIS A 307 5.53 -5.37 -21.92
C HIS A 307 5.04 -3.91 -21.98
N PHE A 308 5.77 -3.02 -21.31
CA PHE A 308 5.47 -1.60 -21.33
C PHE A 308 5.60 -1.06 -22.76
N ASP A 309 4.52 -0.50 -23.28
CA ASP A 309 4.46 0.12 -24.60
C ASP A 309 4.46 1.65 -24.44
N PRO A 310 5.56 2.34 -24.83
CA PRO A 310 5.67 3.80 -24.71
C PRO A 310 4.75 4.56 -25.67
N THR A 311 4.08 3.88 -26.61
CA THR A 311 3.13 4.52 -27.55
C THR A 311 1.69 4.49 -27.04
N GLN A 312 1.39 3.62 -26.07
CA GLN A 312 0.05 3.49 -25.54
C GLN A 312 -0.20 4.56 -24.47
N LYS A 313 -1.31 5.28 -24.55
CA LYS A 313 -1.64 6.32 -23.57
C LYS A 313 -2.13 5.73 -22.24
N ALA A 314 -1.93 6.46 -21.15
CA ALA A 314 -2.63 6.24 -19.88
C ALA A 314 -3.99 6.95 -19.94
N LEU A 315 -5.02 6.36 -19.35
CA LEU A 315 -6.42 6.85 -19.46
C LEU A 315 -6.96 7.28 -18.10
N TRP A 316 -7.59 8.43 -18.03
CA TRP A 316 -8.21 8.95 -16.82
C TRP A 316 -9.72 8.97 -16.98
N TYR A 317 -10.43 8.36 -16.03
CA TYR A 317 -11.88 8.37 -15.97
C TYR A 317 -12.32 9.16 -14.75
N VAL A 318 -13.07 10.24 -14.97
CA VAL A 318 -13.63 11.06 -13.89
C VAL A 318 -15.09 10.65 -13.68
N VAL A 319 -15.40 10.17 -12.48
CA VAL A 319 -16.72 9.69 -12.08
C VAL A 319 -17.33 10.67 -11.09
N ASP A 320 -18.52 11.17 -11.39
CA ASP A 320 -19.31 11.96 -10.45
C ASP A 320 -19.74 11.08 -9.26
N ARG A 321 -19.34 11.50 -8.05
CA ARG A 321 -19.63 10.77 -6.81
C ARG A 321 -20.73 11.42 -5.96
N LYS A 322 -21.36 12.49 -6.45
CA LYS A 322 -22.40 13.23 -5.72
C LYS A 322 -23.78 13.15 -6.38
N HIS A 323 -23.86 13.19 -7.71
CA HIS A 323 -25.13 13.40 -8.42
C HIS A 323 -25.57 12.22 -9.30
N GLY A 324 -24.84 11.11 -9.30
CA GLY A 324 -25.19 9.90 -10.04
C GLY A 324 -25.05 10.03 -11.57
N LYS A 325 -24.18 10.92 -12.06
CA LYS A 325 -23.96 11.11 -13.50
C LYS A 325 -23.04 10.06 -14.14
N GLY A 326 -22.43 9.17 -13.34
CA GLY A 326 -21.47 8.19 -13.83
C GLY A 326 -20.18 8.84 -14.30
N VAL A 327 -19.60 8.35 -15.41
CA VAL A 327 -18.40 8.95 -16.01
C VAL A 327 -18.77 10.28 -16.66
N VAL A 328 -18.17 11.38 -16.20
CA VAL A 328 -18.43 12.74 -16.71
C VAL A 328 -17.34 13.24 -17.64
N ALA A 329 -16.11 12.76 -17.50
CA ALA A 329 -14.97 13.19 -18.31
C ALA A 329 -13.96 12.07 -18.53
N LYS A 330 -13.25 12.13 -19.66
CA LYS A 330 -12.10 11.28 -19.93
C LYS A 330 -10.90 12.13 -20.33
N TYR A 331 -9.72 11.69 -19.89
CA TYR A 331 -8.46 12.28 -20.32
C TYR A 331 -7.44 11.21 -20.68
N GLU A 332 -6.44 11.58 -21.46
CA GLU A 332 -5.29 10.75 -21.79
C GLU A 332 -3.99 11.51 -21.63
N CYS A 333 -2.91 10.79 -21.33
CA CYS A 333 -1.57 11.34 -21.27
C CYS A 333 -0.52 10.31 -21.69
N ASP A 334 0.73 10.76 -21.75
CA ASP A 334 1.87 9.87 -21.96
C ASP A 334 1.93 8.74 -20.92
N PRO A 335 2.42 7.55 -21.32
CA PRO A 335 2.42 6.39 -20.47
C PRO A 335 3.33 6.53 -19.26
N PHE A 336 2.87 5.94 -18.17
CA PHE A 336 3.63 5.77 -16.93
C PHE A 336 3.10 4.54 -16.19
N PHE A 337 3.76 4.20 -15.09
CA PHE A 337 3.27 3.26 -14.10
C PHE A 337 3.16 3.96 -12.74
N CYS A 338 2.21 3.56 -11.91
CA CYS A 338 2.00 4.14 -10.59
C CYS A 338 1.55 3.05 -9.62
N PHE A 339 2.05 3.11 -8.39
CA PHE A 339 1.42 2.41 -7.27
C PHE A 339 0.51 3.39 -6.53
N HIS A 340 1.10 4.48 -6.05
CA HIS A 340 0.47 5.37 -5.08
C HIS A 340 0.13 6.72 -5.66
N THR A 341 -1.13 7.05 -5.48
CA THR A 341 -1.69 8.37 -5.70
C THR A 341 -1.60 9.17 -4.40
N VAL A 342 -1.29 10.46 -4.50
CA VAL A 342 -1.04 11.31 -3.33
C VAL A 342 -2.33 12.03 -2.88
N ASN A 343 -2.81 12.96 -3.70
CA ASN A 343 -3.98 13.79 -3.40
C ASN A 343 -4.55 14.38 -4.69
N ALA A 344 -5.78 14.87 -4.64
CA ALA A 344 -6.34 15.72 -5.68
C ALA A 344 -7.38 16.69 -5.14
N TRP A 345 -7.61 17.78 -5.87
CA TRP A 345 -8.62 18.77 -5.54
C TRP A 345 -9.14 19.45 -6.81
N GLU A 346 -10.19 20.23 -6.63
CA GLU A 346 -10.82 21.02 -7.68
C GLU A 346 -10.44 22.49 -7.49
N GLU A 347 -10.22 23.20 -8.60
CA GLU A 347 -9.97 24.64 -8.61
C GLU A 347 -10.55 25.29 -9.87
N PRO A 348 -10.84 26.61 -9.86
CA PRO A 348 -11.28 27.31 -11.06
C PRO A 348 -10.28 27.11 -12.21
N SER A 349 -10.81 26.87 -13.40
CA SER A 349 -9.97 26.57 -14.56
C SER A 349 -9.07 27.75 -14.91
N ARG A 350 -7.81 27.45 -15.24
CA ARG A 350 -6.83 28.48 -15.62
C ARG A 350 -7.17 29.16 -16.95
N THR A 351 -7.88 28.48 -17.84
CA THR A 351 -8.25 29.00 -19.16
C THR A 351 -9.58 29.74 -19.13
N ASP A 352 -10.54 29.28 -18.33
CA ASP A 352 -11.83 29.93 -18.13
C ASP A 352 -12.31 29.73 -16.69
N PRO A 353 -12.18 30.75 -15.81
CA PRO A 353 -12.57 30.63 -14.40
C PRO A 353 -14.05 30.30 -14.14
N LEU A 354 -14.90 30.26 -15.17
CA LEU A 354 -16.28 29.75 -15.06
C LEU A 354 -16.35 28.21 -15.00
N HIS A 355 -15.27 27.53 -15.36
CA HIS A 355 -15.14 26.08 -15.40
C HIS A 355 -14.20 25.58 -14.29
N THR A 356 -14.15 24.27 -14.11
CA THR A 356 -13.39 23.61 -13.03
C THR A 356 -12.27 22.75 -13.62
N ASP A 357 -11.06 22.90 -13.11
CA ASP A 357 -9.97 21.96 -13.33
C ASP A 357 -9.86 21.02 -12.13
N ILE A 358 -9.37 19.81 -12.37
CA ILE A 358 -8.88 18.92 -11.31
C ILE A 358 -7.37 18.95 -11.31
N VAL A 359 -6.76 19.07 -10.13
CA VAL A 359 -5.31 18.90 -9.93
C VAL A 359 -5.07 17.62 -9.16
N ALA A 360 -4.09 16.81 -9.60
CA ALA A 360 -3.80 15.52 -9.00
C ALA A 360 -2.29 15.26 -8.88
N ASP A 361 -1.84 14.85 -7.71
CA ASP A 361 -0.44 14.52 -7.41
C ASP A 361 -0.27 12.99 -7.29
N LEU A 362 0.72 12.42 -8.00
CA LEU A 362 1.00 10.99 -8.05
C LEU A 362 2.51 10.69 -7.91
N SER A 363 2.85 9.54 -7.32
CA SER A 363 4.19 8.95 -7.36
C SER A 363 4.30 8.02 -8.57
N ILE A 364 4.93 8.50 -9.65
CA ILE A 364 4.99 7.78 -10.93
C ILE A 364 6.37 7.16 -11.20
N TYR A 365 6.35 6.11 -12.02
CA TYR A 365 7.50 5.47 -12.63
C TYR A 365 7.37 5.58 -14.14
N LYS A 366 8.50 5.76 -14.84
CA LYS A 366 8.50 5.92 -16.31
C LYS A 366 8.24 4.62 -17.07
N ASN A 367 8.27 3.47 -16.39
CA ASN A 367 8.11 2.13 -16.95
C ASN A 367 7.82 1.12 -15.81
N LEU A 368 7.84 -0.19 -16.12
CA LEU A 368 7.52 -1.29 -15.20
C LEU A 368 8.73 -1.92 -14.47
N ASP A 369 9.95 -1.42 -14.66
CA ASP A 369 11.17 -2.07 -14.13
C ASP A 369 11.21 -2.09 -12.60
N VAL A 370 10.57 -1.13 -11.91
CA VAL A 370 10.45 -1.14 -10.45
C VAL A 370 9.83 -2.44 -9.93
N LEU A 371 8.85 -3.00 -10.65
CA LEU A 371 8.23 -4.28 -10.30
C LEU A 371 9.25 -5.42 -10.34
N LYS A 372 10.18 -5.40 -11.31
CA LYS A 372 11.25 -6.40 -11.40
C LYS A 372 12.39 -6.12 -10.42
N ARG A 373 12.53 -4.89 -9.96
CA ARG A 373 13.49 -4.57 -8.91
C ARG A 373 13.07 -5.18 -7.57
N PHE A 374 11.78 -5.27 -7.26
CA PHE A 374 11.29 -5.80 -5.98
C PHE A 374 11.36 -7.33 -5.79
N TYR A 375 12.06 -8.05 -6.66
CA TYR A 375 12.52 -9.41 -6.35
C TYR A 375 13.55 -9.39 -5.21
N TYR A 376 13.45 -10.30 -4.22
CA TYR A 376 14.31 -10.30 -3.03
C TYR A 376 15.80 -10.28 -3.36
N ASN A 377 16.23 -11.03 -4.37
CA ASN A 377 17.64 -11.06 -4.80
C ASN A 377 18.16 -9.70 -5.27
N ASN A 378 17.30 -8.78 -5.70
CA ASN A 378 17.69 -7.46 -6.17
C ASN A 378 17.65 -6.41 -5.04
N ILE A 379 16.85 -6.61 -3.99
CA ILE A 379 16.70 -5.67 -2.87
C ILE A 379 17.47 -6.07 -1.60
N LYS A 380 17.85 -7.34 -1.45
CA LYS A 380 18.74 -7.79 -0.37
C LYS A 380 20.15 -7.26 -0.61
N SER A 381 20.65 -6.47 0.32
CA SER A 381 21.93 -5.77 0.24
C SER A 381 23.14 -6.69 0.16
N SER A 382 23.06 -7.92 0.71
CA SER A 382 24.12 -8.93 0.59
C SER A 382 24.15 -9.65 -0.77
N SER A 383 23.05 -9.60 -1.52
CA SER A 383 22.91 -10.35 -2.76
C SER A 383 23.76 -9.72 -3.87
N PRO A 384 24.57 -10.51 -4.61
CA PRO A 384 25.29 -10.00 -5.77
C PRO A 384 24.36 -9.44 -6.86
N ALA A 385 23.13 -9.95 -6.94
CA ALA A 385 22.15 -9.49 -7.93
C ALA A 385 21.60 -8.09 -7.62
N SER A 386 21.81 -7.55 -6.42
CA SER A 386 21.46 -6.16 -6.10
C SER A 386 22.17 -5.15 -7.02
N LEU A 387 23.38 -5.48 -7.50
CA LEU A 387 24.14 -4.66 -8.44
C LEU A 387 23.49 -4.56 -9.84
N ASN A 388 22.48 -5.38 -10.14
CA ASN A 388 21.70 -5.23 -11.37
C ASN A 388 20.85 -3.95 -11.38
N TYR A 389 20.55 -3.41 -10.19
CA TYR A 389 19.79 -2.18 -9.99
C TYR A 389 20.61 -1.17 -9.17
N ALA A 390 21.87 -0.97 -9.56
CA ALA A 390 22.75 0.04 -8.99
C ALA A 390 23.29 0.98 -10.07
N GLY A 391 23.68 2.21 -9.66
CA GLY A 391 24.19 3.24 -10.57
C GLY A 391 23.20 3.57 -11.69
N GLU A 392 23.69 3.71 -12.92
CA GLU A 392 22.86 4.04 -14.08
C GLU A 392 21.72 3.04 -14.33
N LYS A 393 21.92 1.76 -14.00
CA LYS A 393 20.88 0.72 -14.19
C LYS A 393 19.68 0.93 -13.27
N ARG A 394 19.86 1.61 -12.12
CA ARG A 394 18.78 1.91 -11.18
C ARG A 394 17.84 3.00 -11.68
N ARG A 395 18.31 3.87 -12.58
CA ARG A 395 17.55 5.04 -13.06
C ARG A 395 16.23 4.66 -13.74
N SER A 396 16.13 3.46 -14.30
CA SER A 396 14.86 2.98 -14.88
C SER A 396 13.77 2.72 -13.84
N CYS A 397 14.15 2.59 -12.57
CA CYS A 397 13.28 2.36 -11.41
C CYS A 397 13.08 3.63 -10.56
N ASP A 398 13.50 4.80 -11.04
CA ASP A 398 13.32 6.06 -10.30
C ASP A 398 11.84 6.41 -10.19
N VAL A 399 11.44 6.84 -9.00
CA VAL A 399 10.13 7.40 -8.70
C VAL A 399 10.17 8.91 -8.90
N PHE A 400 9.08 9.48 -9.42
CA PHE A 400 8.92 10.92 -9.62
C PHE A 400 7.57 11.38 -9.07
N LEU A 401 7.58 12.37 -8.18
CA LEU A 401 6.36 13.10 -7.81
C LEU A 401 5.95 13.98 -8.98
N ARG A 402 4.73 13.76 -9.50
CA ARG A 402 4.20 14.50 -10.64
C ARG A 402 2.82 15.07 -10.34
N ARG A 403 2.66 16.36 -10.65
CA ARG A 403 1.38 17.08 -10.63
C ARG A 403 0.77 17.10 -12.02
N TRP A 404 -0.47 16.67 -12.09
CA TRP A 404 -1.32 16.68 -13.28
C TRP A 404 -2.46 17.67 -13.14
N ARG A 405 -2.94 18.17 -14.27
CA ARG A 405 -4.14 18.98 -14.38
C ARG A 405 -5.08 18.39 -15.44
N LEU A 406 -6.34 18.20 -15.07
CA LEU A 406 -7.42 17.77 -15.95
C LEU A 406 -8.34 18.98 -16.20
N PRO A 407 -8.25 19.63 -17.38
CA PRO A 407 -8.91 20.92 -17.59
C PRO A 407 -10.42 20.81 -17.84
N SER A 408 -11.19 21.77 -17.34
CA SER A 408 -12.61 22.00 -17.69
C SER A 408 -13.51 20.77 -17.54
N VAL A 409 -13.41 20.08 -16.40
CA VAL A 409 -14.07 18.79 -16.13
C VAL A 409 -15.59 18.85 -16.18
N ASP A 410 -16.19 20.00 -15.88
CA ASP A 410 -17.63 20.21 -15.80
C ASP A 410 -18.32 20.32 -17.16
N ILE A 411 -17.58 20.68 -18.21
CA ILE A 411 -18.05 20.74 -19.61
C ILE A 411 -17.43 19.68 -20.51
N ALA A 412 -16.57 18.83 -19.95
CA ALA A 412 -15.97 17.71 -20.65
C ALA A 412 -17.02 16.72 -21.17
N SER A 413 -16.69 16.05 -22.28
CA SER A 413 -17.48 14.93 -22.79
C SER A 413 -16.88 13.60 -22.30
N PRO A 414 -17.68 12.62 -21.86
CA PRO A 414 -17.20 11.28 -21.59
C PRO A 414 -17.03 10.43 -22.86
N LEU A 415 -17.39 10.95 -24.04
CA LEU A 415 -17.28 10.24 -25.32
C LEU A 415 -15.91 10.40 -25.98
N GLU A 416 -15.20 11.49 -25.68
CA GLU A 416 -13.89 11.80 -26.27
C GLU A 416 -12.91 12.14 -25.15
N SER A 417 -11.69 11.61 -25.24
CA SER A 417 -10.63 11.92 -24.28
C SER A 417 -10.02 13.28 -24.58
N GLN A 418 -9.82 14.08 -23.54
CA GLN A 418 -9.02 15.30 -23.58
C GLN A 418 -7.59 15.03 -23.14
N GLU A 419 -6.67 15.99 -23.26
CA GLU A 419 -5.31 15.83 -22.76
C GLU A 419 -5.23 16.13 -21.26
N ALA A 420 -4.61 15.23 -20.48
CA ALA A 420 -4.19 15.52 -19.11
C ALA A 420 -2.81 16.18 -19.13
N ILE A 421 -2.72 17.38 -18.53
CA ILE A 421 -1.56 18.26 -18.62
C ILE A 421 -0.61 17.97 -17.45
N THR A 422 0.68 17.76 -17.72
CA THR A 422 1.70 17.74 -16.66
C THR A 422 2.04 19.17 -16.24
N GLU A 423 1.83 19.52 -14.98
CA GLU A 423 2.20 20.84 -14.44
C GLU A 423 3.64 20.87 -13.96
N HIS A 424 4.04 19.82 -13.23
CA HIS A 424 5.35 19.74 -12.60
C HIS A 424 5.76 18.28 -12.42
N THR A 425 7.06 18.01 -12.55
CA THR A 425 7.67 16.74 -12.16
C THR A 425 8.89 17.06 -11.30
N ALA A 426 8.89 16.59 -10.06
CA ALA A 426 10.03 16.74 -9.17
C ALA A 426 11.21 15.87 -9.65
N GLU A 427 12.43 16.25 -9.29
CA GLU A 427 13.60 15.40 -9.46
C GLU A 427 13.43 14.10 -8.64
N HIS A 428 14.00 12.99 -9.13
CA HIS A 428 13.87 11.70 -8.44
C HIS A 428 14.39 11.76 -6.99
N SER A 429 15.46 12.51 -6.75
CA SER A 429 16.09 12.64 -5.43
C SER A 429 15.20 13.36 -4.42
N HIS A 430 14.25 14.17 -4.89
CA HIS A 430 13.27 14.89 -4.10
C HIS A 430 11.93 14.15 -4.01
N SER A 431 11.79 13.05 -4.75
CA SER A 431 10.57 12.29 -4.87
C SER A 431 10.53 11.13 -3.87
N CYS A 432 9.33 10.59 -3.67
CA CYS A 432 9.11 9.45 -2.80
C CYS A 432 8.08 8.50 -3.37
N ASP A 433 8.12 7.29 -2.82
CA ASP A 433 6.99 6.39 -2.84
C ASP A 433 6.39 6.24 -1.43
N LEU A 434 5.30 5.48 -1.30
CA LEU A 434 4.50 5.42 -0.07
C LEU A 434 4.15 6.84 0.44
N PRO A 435 3.58 7.71 -0.44
CA PRO A 435 3.37 9.11 -0.13
C PRO A 435 2.22 9.30 0.85
N VAL A 436 2.38 10.23 1.77
CA VAL A 436 1.34 10.71 2.68
C VAL A 436 1.34 12.23 2.75
N ILE A 437 0.19 12.77 3.14
CA ILE A 437 0.00 14.20 3.41
C ILE A 437 -0.62 14.37 4.79
N ASN A 438 -0.78 15.61 5.25
CA ASN A 438 -1.65 15.88 6.38
C ASN A 438 -3.11 15.53 6.02
N PRO A 439 -3.78 14.59 6.71
CA PRO A 439 -5.10 14.11 6.34
C PRO A 439 -6.18 15.22 6.35
N ARG A 440 -5.95 16.36 7.02
CA ARG A 440 -6.84 17.54 6.99
C ARG A 440 -6.97 18.19 5.60
N PHE A 441 -6.02 17.88 4.70
CA PHE A 441 -5.90 18.43 3.36
C PHE A 441 -6.26 17.41 2.27
N LEU A 442 -6.75 16.21 2.63
CA LEU A 442 -7.36 15.30 1.66
C LEU A 442 -8.49 16.03 0.92
N THR A 443 -8.55 15.82 -0.38
CA THR A 443 -9.50 16.47 -1.31
C THR A 443 -9.37 18.01 -1.40
N LYS A 444 -8.28 18.59 -0.89
CA LYS A 444 -8.00 20.03 -0.87
C LYS A 444 -6.58 20.32 -1.36
N PRO A 445 -6.26 21.56 -1.77
CA PRO A 445 -4.89 21.94 -2.09
C PRO A 445 -3.95 21.61 -0.92
N SER A 446 -2.91 20.82 -1.19
CA SER A 446 -1.86 20.47 -0.23
C SER A 446 -0.49 20.89 -0.75
N ARG A 447 0.37 21.38 0.14
CA ARG A 447 1.72 21.84 -0.16
C ARG A 447 2.79 20.80 0.14
N TYR A 448 2.64 20.02 1.21
CA TYR A 448 3.70 19.13 1.69
C TYR A 448 3.36 17.67 1.43
N ILE A 449 4.29 16.97 0.80
CA ILE A 449 4.23 15.52 0.58
C ILE A 449 5.36 14.86 1.37
N TYR A 450 5.04 13.80 2.10
CA TYR A 450 6.00 12.99 2.83
C TYR A 450 6.02 11.58 2.26
N GLY A 451 7.15 10.87 2.35
CA GLY A 451 7.18 9.46 1.93
C GLY A 451 8.55 8.83 2.10
N ALA A 452 8.64 7.54 1.76
CA ALA A 452 9.91 6.83 1.72
C ALA A 452 10.68 7.21 0.45
N CYS A 453 11.94 7.65 0.61
CA CYS A 453 12.77 8.02 -0.52
C CYS A 453 13.81 6.95 -0.86
N ASP A 454 14.20 6.98 -2.13
CA ASP A 454 15.26 6.18 -2.71
C ASP A 454 16.24 7.12 -3.42
N ARG A 455 17.39 7.36 -2.79
CA ARG A 455 18.47 8.23 -3.27
C ARG A 455 19.76 7.45 -3.51
N ASP A 456 19.62 6.16 -3.81
CA ASP A 456 20.71 5.24 -4.14
C ASP A 456 21.68 4.91 -3.00
N LEU A 457 21.33 5.21 -1.75
CA LEU A 457 22.21 4.95 -0.61
C LEU A 457 22.11 3.50 -0.11
N SER A 458 20.92 2.89 -0.21
CA SER A 458 20.66 1.46 0.09
C SER A 458 20.18 0.72 -1.16
N THR A 459 19.92 -0.58 -1.13
CA THR A 459 19.29 -1.32 -2.25
C THR A 459 17.76 -1.22 -2.27
N PHE A 460 17.17 -0.60 -1.25
CA PHE A 460 15.73 -0.45 -1.05
C PHE A 460 15.43 1.04 -0.72
N PHE A 461 14.70 1.33 0.36
CA PHE A 461 14.54 2.70 0.87
C PHE A 461 15.68 3.11 1.80
N ASP A 462 16.08 4.38 1.74
CA ASP A 462 17.21 4.92 2.52
C ASP A 462 16.88 6.14 3.39
N GLY A 463 15.65 6.62 3.36
CA GLY A 463 15.24 7.73 4.18
C GLY A 463 13.76 8.06 4.06
N LEU A 464 13.37 9.10 4.79
CA LEU A 464 12.10 9.78 4.60
C LEU A 464 12.38 11.15 4.01
N VAL A 465 11.50 11.60 3.12
CA VAL A 465 11.55 12.94 2.53
C VAL A 465 10.28 13.72 2.88
N LYS A 466 10.44 15.02 3.06
CA LYS A 466 9.40 16.03 2.97
C LYS A 466 9.68 16.86 1.73
N TYR A 467 8.74 16.91 0.80
CA TYR A 467 8.80 17.72 -0.40
C TYR A 467 7.82 18.88 -0.32
N ASP A 468 8.30 20.09 -0.59
CA ASP A 468 7.49 21.31 -0.68
C ASP A 468 7.10 21.56 -2.14
N MET A 469 5.82 21.39 -2.46
CA MET A 469 5.28 21.55 -3.81
C MET A 469 5.28 22.99 -4.31
N GLU A 470 5.44 24.00 -3.44
CA GLU A 470 5.49 25.41 -3.83
C GLU A 470 6.93 25.87 -4.11
N THR A 471 7.87 25.54 -3.23
CA THR A 471 9.28 25.98 -3.37
C THR A 471 10.14 24.97 -4.13
N HIS A 472 9.63 23.76 -4.36
CA HIS A 472 10.31 22.63 -4.99
C HIS A 472 11.60 22.19 -4.26
N THR A 473 11.62 22.39 -2.93
CA THR A 473 12.72 21.97 -2.05
C THR A 473 12.35 20.72 -1.26
N ALA A 474 13.36 19.92 -0.91
CA ALA A 474 13.20 18.70 -0.13
C ALA A 474 14.04 18.73 1.16
N SER A 475 13.50 18.16 2.24
CA SER A 475 14.18 17.90 3.51
C SER A 475 14.11 16.41 3.84
N TYR A 476 15.11 15.87 4.54
CA TYR A 476 15.24 14.42 4.70
C TYR A 476 15.52 14.02 6.14
N PHE A 477 14.97 12.88 6.54
CA PHE A 477 15.48 12.09 7.66
C PHE A 477 16.29 10.92 7.10
N THR A 478 17.52 10.73 7.59
CA THR A 478 18.41 9.66 7.14
C THR A 478 19.41 9.32 8.24
N VAL A 479 19.53 8.03 8.53
CA VAL A 479 20.62 7.47 9.33
C VAL A 479 21.24 6.35 8.51
N HIS A 480 22.57 6.36 8.36
CA HIS A 480 23.25 5.38 7.52
C HIS A 480 23.00 3.96 8.05
N GLY A 481 22.61 3.03 7.16
CA GLY A 481 22.26 1.66 7.52
C GLY A 481 20.86 1.49 8.11
N HIS A 482 20.04 2.56 8.19
CA HIS A 482 18.71 2.51 8.78
C HIS A 482 17.62 2.74 7.73
N SER A 483 16.81 1.72 7.44
CA SER A 483 15.78 1.80 6.41
C SER A 483 14.38 2.00 7.01
N PRO A 484 13.71 3.13 6.75
CA PRO A 484 12.35 3.40 7.23
C PRO A 484 11.27 2.76 6.33
N GLY A 485 10.12 2.44 6.92
CA GLY A 485 8.88 2.15 6.20
C GLY A 485 8.02 3.40 5.95
N GLU A 486 6.82 3.22 5.40
CA GLU A 486 5.84 4.30 5.17
C GLU A 486 5.69 5.20 6.42
N PRO A 487 5.83 6.53 6.27
CA PRO A 487 5.50 7.47 7.34
C PRO A 487 3.98 7.65 7.46
N ILE A 488 3.45 7.82 8.67
CA ILE A 488 2.06 8.17 8.92
C ILE A 488 1.99 9.55 9.56
N PHE A 489 1.29 10.49 8.93
CA PHE A 489 1.15 11.85 9.46
C PHE A 489 0.10 11.91 10.58
N VAL A 490 0.51 12.37 11.76
CA VAL A 490 -0.37 12.64 12.90
C VAL A 490 -0.42 14.15 13.15
N PRO A 491 -1.54 14.82 12.84
CA PRO A 491 -1.62 16.28 12.98
C PRO A 491 -1.65 16.71 14.43
N ASP A 492 -0.98 17.81 14.76
CA ASP A 492 -1.18 18.48 16.04
C ASP A 492 -2.61 19.04 16.09
N PRO A 493 -3.46 18.66 17.07
CA PRO A 493 -4.80 19.22 17.24
C PRO A 493 -4.82 20.74 17.42
N LYS A 494 -3.72 21.34 17.88
CA LYS A 494 -3.55 22.79 18.04
C LYS A 494 -2.71 23.43 16.93
N GLY A 495 -2.18 22.62 16.01
CA GLY A 495 -1.41 23.08 14.86
C GLY A 495 -2.25 23.92 13.90
N THR A 496 -1.61 24.93 13.29
CA THR A 496 -2.25 25.86 12.35
C THR A 496 -1.66 25.81 10.95
N ALA A 497 -0.40 25.38 10.82
CA ALA A 497 0.24 25.11 9.54
C ALA A 497 -0.04 23.67 9.06
N GLU A 498 0.07 23.44 7.76
CA GLU A 498 -0.14 22.13 7.14
C GLU A 498 0.82 21.06 7.67
N ASP A 499 2.05 21.45 8.01
CA ASP A 499 3.11 20.58 8.53
C ASP A 499 3.22 20.59 10.06
N ASP A 500 2.25 21.15 10.78
CA ASP A 500 2.20 21.07 12.25
C ASP A 500 1.70 19.69 12.69
N GLY A 501 2.65 18.80 12.97
CA GLY A 501 2.39 17.42 13.38
C GLY A 501 3.66 16.60 13.44
N VAL A 502 3.50 15.29 13.56
CA VAL A 502 4.62 14.33 13.50
C VAL A 502 4.38 13.25 12.47
N LEU A 503 5.45 12.60 12.02
CA LEU A 503 5.41 11.37 11.26
C LEU A 503 5.74 10.19 12.19
N LEU A 504 4.96 9.11 12.09
CA LEU A 504 5.28 7.82 12.67
C LEU A 504 5.82 6.88 11.58
N SER A 505 6.99 6.30 11.77
CA SER A 505 7.55 5.31 10.83
C SER A 505 8.28 4.20 11.59
N VAL A 506 8.13 2.96 11.15
CA VAL A 506 8.92 1.85 11.69
C VAL A 506 10.22 1.76 10.90
N VAL A 507 11.34 1.79 11.62
CA VAL A 507 12.67 1.83 11.01
C VAL A 507 13.46 0.60 11.42
N LEU A 508 14.10 -0.06 10.45
CA LEU A 508 15.10 -1.09 10.68
C LEU A 508 16.46 -0.43 10.90
N ASP A 509 17.11 -0.70 12.04
CA ASP A 509 18.56 -0.57 12.20
C ASP A 509 19.22 -1.85 11.69
N GLY A 510 19.83 -1.77 10.49
CA GLY A 510 20.43 -2.93 9.83
C GLY A 510 21.72 -3.44 10.47
N TYR A 511 22.36 -2.65 11.33
CA TYR A 511 23.58 -3.07 12.05
C TYR A 511 23.25 -3.77 13.36
N ALA A 512 22.27 -3.25 14.09
CA ALA A 512 21.80 -3.86 15.33
C ALA A 512 20.83 -5.02 15.08
N GLU A 513 20.30 -5.15 13.85
CA GLU A 513 19.23 -6.08 13.49
C GLU A 513 18.02 -5.93 14.43
N LYS A 514 17.61 -4.68 14.65
CA LYS A 514 16.50 -4.30 15.52
C LYS A 514 15.66 -3.21 14.86
N SER A 515 14.39 -3.13 15.23
CA SER A 515 13.52 -2.06 14.77
C SER A 515 13.19 -1.05 15.86
N TYR A 516 12.72 0.12 15.47
CA TYR A 516 12.13 1.10 16.37
C TYR A 516 10.99 1.85 15.68
N LEU A 517 10.00 2.28 16.47
CA LEU A 517 8.99 3.24 16.01
C LEU A 517 9.58 4.65 16.17
N LEU A 518 9.90 5.30 15.06
CA LEU A 518 10.37 6.68 14.98
C LEU A 518 9.19 7.65 15.10
N VAL A 519 9.40 8.74 15.85
CA VAL A 519 8.55 9.93 15.86
C VAL A 519 9.37 11.10 15.36
N LEU A 520 9.00 11.61 14.18
CA LEU A 520 9.70 12.68 13.48
C LEU A 520 8.84 13.94 13.47
N ASP A 521 9.41 15.10 13.79
CA ASP A 521 8.72 16.37 13.59
C ASP A 521 8.54 16.64 12.08
N ALA A 522 7.29 16.79 11.65
CA ALA A 522 6.97 16.90 10.22
C ALA A 522 7.40 18.25 9.61
N LYS A 523 7.65 19.28 10.43
CA LYS A 523 8.12 20.57 9.97
C LYS A 523 9.62 20.54 9.65
N THR A 524 10.41 20.05 10.60
CA THR A 524 11.87 20.10 10.61
C THR A 524 12.54 18.83 10.05
N MET A 525 11.81 17.71 9.99
CA MET A 525 12.37 16.38 9.71
C MET A 525 13.43 15.94 10.73
N GLU A 526 13.36 16.47 11.95
CA GLU A 526 14.21 16.07 13.08
C GLU A 526 13.47 15.05 13.96
N GLU A 527 14.24 14.13 14.56
CA GLU A 527 13.68 13.15 15.48
C GLU A 527 13.34 13.79 16.83
N VAL A 528 12.10 13.60 17.28
CA VAL A 528 11.65 14.06 18.61
C VAL A 528 11.65 12.93 19.63
N GLY A 529 11.48 11.68 19.18
CA GLY A 529 11.59 10.51 20.04
C GLY A 529 11.39 9.21 19.28
N ARG A 530 11.57 8.09 19.98
CA ARG A 530 11.33 6.75 19.44
C ARG A 530 10.96 5.75 20.52
N ALA A 531 10.38 4.63 20.09
CA ALA A 531 10.19 3.43 20.92
C ALA A 531 10.99 2.26 20.33
N SER A 532 12.02 1.81 21.04
CA SER A 532 12.97 0.79 20.61
C SER A 532 12.43 -0.63 20.84
N MET A 533 12.70 -1.52 19.90
CA MET A 533 12.23 -2.91 19.91
C MET A 533 13.42 -3.87 20.03
N GLU A 534 13.21 -4.99 20.71
CA GLU A 534 14.19 -6.09 20.79
C GLU A 534 14.04 -7.10 19.65
N CYS A 535 13.14 -6.83 18.71
CA CYS A 535 12.86 -7.64 17.54
C CYS A 535 12.90 -6.81 16.25
N ILE A 536 12.90 -7.52 15.13
CA ILE A 536 12.85 -6.93 13.80
C ILE A 536 11.40 -6.88 13.34
N VAL A 537 10.99 -5.73 12.80
CA VAL A 537 9.77 -5.59 12.00
C VAL A 537 10.16 -5.63 10.54
N GLY A 538 9.52 -6.52 9.78
CA GLY A 538 9.77 -6.64 8.34
C GLY A 538 9.45 -5.36 7.59
N PHE A 539 10.03 -5.20 6.39
CA PHE A 539 9.66 -4.12 5.48
C PHE A 539 8.22 -4.31 4.99
N GLY A 540 7.28 -3.79 5.77
CA GLY A 540 5.85 -3.78 5.48
C GLY A 540 5.47 -2.76 4.42
N PHE A 541 4.19 -2.74 4.06
CA PHE A 541 3.64 -1.84 3.04
C PHE A 541 2.96 -0.65 3.70
N HIS A 542 1.73 -0.84 4.20
CA HIS A 542 0.88 0.26 4.67
C HIS A 542 0.35 0.08 6.08
N GLY A 543 -0.26 1.14 6.60
CA GLY A 543 -0.82 1.17 7.92
C GLY A 543 -2.03 2.08 8.04
N ALA A 544 -2.65 2.04 9.21
CA ALA A 544 -3.71 2.97 9.59
C ALA A 544 -3.45 3.42 11.02
N TYR A 545 -3.76 4.69 11.29
CA TYR A 545 -3.67 5.26 12.62
C TYR A 545 -5.05 5.71 13.09
N ILE A 546 -5.36 5.42 14.36
CA ILE A 546 -6.55 5.93 15.03
C ILE A 546 -6.14 6.65 16.31
N SER A 547 -6.55 7.92 16.43
CA SER A 547 -6.33 8.70 17.63
C SER A 547 -7.25 8.24 18.75
N GLN A 548 -6.74 8.22 19.98
CA GLN A 548 -7.56 7.94 21.16
C GLN A 548 -8.59 9.05 21.44
N ALA A 549 -8.39 10.26 20.90
CA ALA A 549 -9.25 11.42 21.13
C ALA A 549 -10.44 11.53 20.16
N ILE A 550 -10.53 10.70 19.12
CA ILE A 550 -11.52 10.84 18.04
C ILE A 550 -12.35 9.55 17.93
N ALA A 551 -13.65 9.64 18.28
CA ALA A 551 -14.63 8.63 17.89
C ALA A 551 -15.00 8.84 16.41
N GLY A 552 -14.46 8.02 15.51
CA GLY A 552 -14.68 8.08 14.06
C GLY A 552 -13.97 6.93 13.33
N PRO A 553 -14.14 6.77 11.99
CA PRO A 553 -13.32 5.86 11.20
C PRO A 553 -11.84 6.30 11.28
N GLY A 554 -10.91 5.34 11.35
CA GLY A 554 -9.48 5.65 11.36
C GLY A 554 -9.04 6.31 10.05
N THR A 555 -7.90 6.99 10.06
CA THR A 555 -7.31 7.52 8.83
C THR A 555 -6.46 6.43 8.19
N ASP A 556 -6.99 5.80 7.14
CA ASP A 556 -6.22 4.94 6.22
C ASP A 556 -5.32 5.83 5.34
N THR A 557 -4.12 5.36 4.97
CA THR A 557 -3.23 6.06 4.01
C THR A 557 -3.58 5.79 2.54
#